data_AF-A0A6A1WXA9-F1
#
_entry.id   AF-A0A6A1WXA9-F1
#
_cell.length_a   1.000
_cell.length_b   1.000
_cell.length_c   1.000
_cell.angle_alpha   90.00
_cell.angle_beta   90.00
_cell.angle_gamma   90.00
#
_symmetry.space_group_name_H-M   'P 1'
#
loop_
_entity.id
_entity.type
_entity.pdbx_description
1 polymer ?
#
loop_
_entity_poly.entity_id
_entity_poly.type
_entity_poly.pdbx_seq_one_letter_code
_entity_poly.pdbx_strand_id
1 'polypeptide(L)'
;MAADSNCSHVIIEGDSQILVNQVLSVNRPSMWLIAGEVDTMRNLLREYGGWQILWTPRAGNSMAHRLAQWGLHLGRVGVVPITDVPTEIISCDDSDMQSRREL
;
A
#
# COMPACT_ATOMS: atom_id res chain seq x y z
N MET A 1 1.30 -6.37 -10.51
CA MET A 1 0.94 -5.26 -9.58
C MET A 1 -0.35 -4.62 -10.07
N ALA A 2 -1.07 -3.78 -9.31
CA ALA A 2 -2.42 -3.31 -9.67
C ALA A 2 -2.57 -2.75 -11.11
N ALA A 3 -1.50 -2.19 -11.69
CA ALA A 3 -1.39 -1.79 -13.09
C ALA A 3 -1.54 -2.96 -14.10
N ASP A 4 -1.02 -4.13 -13.76
CA ASP A 4 -1.14 -5.37 -14.54
C ASP A 4 -2.51 -6.05 -14.38
N SER A 5 -3.28 -5.64 -13.36
CA SER A 5 -4.57 -6.24 -13.00
C SER A 5 -5.77 -5.65 -13.76
N ASN A 6 -5.54 -4.71 -14.69
CA ASN A 6 -6.57 -3.92 -15.39
C ASN A 6 -7.58 -3.24 -14.43
N CYS A 7 -7.14 -2.88 -13.22
CA CYS A 7 -8.00 -2.26 -12.21
C CYS A 7 -8.16 -0.76 -12.53
N SER A 8 -9.35 -0.37 -12.94
CA SER A 8 -9.64 1.01 -13.36
C SER A 8 -9.71 2.01 -12.21
N HIS A 9 -9.98 1.52 -11.00
CA HIS A 9 -10.12 2.33 -9.78
C HIS A 9 -9.35 1.66 -8.64
N VAL A 10 -8.37 2.36 -8.10
CA VAL A 10 -7.51 1.86 -7.02
C VAL A 10 -7.45 2.92 -5.93
N ILE A 11 -7.72 2.51 -4.69
CA ILE A 11 -7.52 3.35 -3.51
C ILE A 11 -6.31 2.78 -2.76
N ILE A 12 -5.28 3.60 -2.60
CA ILE A 12 -4.07 3.28 -1.85
C ILE A 12 -4.18 3.97 -0.50
N GLU A 13 -4.19 3.20 0.58
CA GLU A 13 -4.27 3.75 1.94
C GLU A 13 -2.94 3.58 2.67
N GLY A 14 -2.57 4.59 3.46
CA GLY A 14 -1.39 4.52 4.32
C GLY A 14 -1.52 5.40 5.56
N ASP A 15 -0.81 5.05 6.63
CA ASP A 15 -0.87 5.77 7.91
C ASP A 15 0.20 6.86 8.07
N SER A 16 1.14 6.96 7.11
CA SER A 16 2.12 8.05 7.05
C SER A 16 1.50 9.33 6.47
N GLN A 17 0.94 10.17 7.34
CA GLN A 17 0.36 11.46 6.93
C GLN A 17 1.36 12.37 6.21
N ILE A 18 2.63 12.33 6.61
CA ILE A 18 3.70 13.11 5.96
C ILE A 18 3.85 12.68 4.50
N LEU A 19 3.91 11.38 4.22
CA LEU A 19 4.03 10.86 2.86
C LEU A 19 2.80 11.21 2.02
N VAL A 20 1.60 10.96 2.54
CA VAL A 20 0.34 11.28 1.84
C VAL A 20 0.30 12.77 1.47
N ASN A 21 0.63 13.65 2.41
CA ASN A 21 0.68 15.09 2.18
C ASN A 21 1.72 15.48 1.13
N GLN A 22 2.91 14.86 1.13
CA GLN A 22 3.96 15.11 0.13
C GLN A 22 3.48 14.72 -1.27
N VAL A 23 2.88 13.53 -1.42
CA VAL A 23 2.37 13.04 -2.71
C VAL A 23 1.27 13.94 -3.24
N LEU A 24 0.27 14.28 -2.42
CA LEU A 24 -0.87 15.12 -2.81
C LEU A 24 -0.49 16.60 -3.04
N SER A 25 0.57 17.09 -2.42
CA SER A 25 1.05 18.47 -2.60
C SER A 25 1.93 18.61 -3.86
N VAL A 26 1.35 18.41 -5.05
CA VAL A 26 2.09 18.34 -6.33
C VAL A 26 2.97 19.57 -6.61
N ASN A 27 2.56 20.75 -6.12
CA ASN A 27 3.31 22.01 -6.31
C ASN A 27 4.42 22.23 -5.29
N ARG A 28 4.61 21.32 -4.33
CA ARG A 28 5.67 21.43 -3.32
C ARG A 28 6.84 20.51 -3.68
N PRO A 29 8.09 20.98 -3.53
CA PRO A 29 9.25 20.13 -3.72
C PRO A 29 9.18 18.96 -2.74
N SER A 30 9.53 17.78 -3.26
CA SER A 30 9.59 16.56 -2.47
C SER A 30 10.72 16.66 -1.43
N MET A 31 10.50 16.15 -0.22
CA MET A 31 11.56 16.05 0.77
C MET A 31 12.70 15.18 0.25
N TRP A 32 13.95 15.66 0.37
CA TRP A 32 15.13 15.02 -0.21
C TRP A 32 15.28 13.53 0.11
N LEU A 33 14.91 13.11 1.33
CA LEU A 33 15.07 11.73 1.79
C LEU A 33 14.17 10.73 1.06
N ILE A 34 13.02 11.18 0.55
CA ILE A 34 11.99 10.34 -0.07
C ILE A 34 11.57 10.86 -1.45
N ALA A 35 12.42 11.69 -2.07
CA ALA A 35 12.04 12.44 -3.26
C ALA A 35 11.72 11.52 -4.44
N GLY A 36 12.54 10.48 -4.64
CA GLY A 36 12.36 9.52 -5.73
C GLY A 36 11.04 8.76 -5.62
N GLU A 37 10.67 8.35 -4.41
CA GLU A 37 9.44 7.62 -4.12
C GLU A 37 8.22 8.53 -4.31
N VAL A 38 8.27 9.76 -3.80
CA VAL A 38 7.19 10.74 -3.94
C VAL A 38 6.95 11.08 -5.42
N ASP A 39 8.02 11.30 -6.19
CA ASP A 39 7.91 11.62 -7.61
C ASP A 39 7.38 10.43 -8.43
N THR A 40 7.80 9.21 -8.08
CA THR A 40 7.26 7.98 -8.67
C THR A 40 5.77 7.83 -8.40
N MET A 41 5.33 8.01 -7.15
CA MET A 41 3.91 7.93 -6.79
C MET A 41 3.07 8.99 -7.52
N ARG A 42 3.57 10.23 -7.61
CA ARG A 42 2.88 11.30 -8.36
C ARG A 42 2.74 10.97 -9.84
N ASN A 43 3.77 10.39 -10.45
CA ASN A 43 3.72 9.99 -11.85
C ASN A 43 2.69 8.87 -12.07
N LEU A 44 2.67 7.85 -11.21
CA LEU A 44 1.67 6.78 -11.27
C LEU A 44 0.24 7.31 -11.09
N LEU A 45 -0.01 8.18 -10.12
CA LEU A 45 -1.33 8.79 -9.93
C LEU A 45 -1.77 9.65 -11.13
N ARG A 46 -0.83 10.27 -11.84
CA ARG A 46 -1.12 11.03 -13.07
C ARG A 46 -1.41 10.12 -14.25
N GLU A 47 -0.64 9.05 -14.40
CA GLU A 47 -0.78 8.05 -15.46
C GLU A 47 -2.10 7.29 -15.34
N TYR A 48 -2.47 6.92 -14.11
CA TYR A 48 -3.70 6.20 -13.79
C TYR A 48 -4.71 7.12 -13.11
N GLY A 49 -5.47 7.89 -13.88
CA GLY A 49 -6.40 8.90 -13.35
C GLY A 49 -7.53 8.40 -12.43
N GLY A 50 -7.76 7.08 -12.36
CA GLY A 50 -8.67 6.45 -11.40
C GLY A 50 -8.03 6.03 -10.08
N TRP A 51 -6.72 6.24 -9.92
CA TRP A 51 -5.99 5.90 -8.70
C TRP A 51 -6.00 7.06 -7.72
N GLN A 52 -6.12 6.74 -6.44
CA GLN A 52 -6.16 7.71 -5.35
C GLN A 52 -5.27 7.24 -4.21
N ILE A 53 -4.71 8.20 -3.47
CA ILE A 53 -3.99 7.94 -2.23
C ILE A 53 -4.71 8.64 -1.08
N LEU A 54 -4.96 7.92 0.00
CA LEU A 54 -5.65 8.41 1.20
C LEU A 54 -4.83 8.12 2.45
N TRP A 55 -4.99 9.00 3.43
CA TRP A 55 -4.51 8.73 4.77
C TRP A 55 -5.54 7.89 5.53
N THR A 56 -5.07 6.88 6.24
CA THR A 56 -5.89 6.07 7.17
C THR A 56 -5.23 6.05 8.55
N PRO A 57 -5.98 5.99 9.66
CA PRO A 57 -5.39 5.79 10.98
C PRO A 57 -4.58 4.49 11.03
N ARG A 58 -3.56 4.43 11.89
CA ARG A 58 -2.71 3.23 12.06
C ARG A 58 -3.48 1.94 12.32
N ALA A 59 -4.64 2.02 12.99
CA ALA A 59 -5.52 0.87 13.19
C ALA A 59 -6.08 0.32 11.87
N GLY A 60 -6.43 1.20 10.92
CA GLY A 60 -6.85 0.84 9.56
C GLY A 60 -5.72 0.24 8.73
N ASN A 61 -4.46 0.66 8.98
CA ASN A 61 -3.28 0.11 8.32
C ASN A 61 -2.66 -1.12 9.02
N SER A 62 -3.41 -1.81 9.88
CA SER A 62 -2.87 -2.87 10.75
C SER A 62 -2.30 -4.07 9.97
N MET A 63 -2.86 -4.40 8.80
CA MET A 63 -2.36 -5.51 7.98
C MET A 63 -1.02 -5.17 7.34
N ALA A 64 -0.88 -3.98 6.73
CA ALA A 64 0.40 -3.54 6.18
C ALA A 64 1.46 -3.42 7.28
N HIS A 65 1.06 -2.99 8.49
CA HIS A 65 1.96 -2.96 9.64
C HIS A 65 2.48 -4.35 10.01
N ARG A 66 1.60 -5.37 10.08
CA ARG A 66 1.98 -6.76 10.35
C ARG A 66 2.90 -7.32 9.27
N LEU A 67 2.62 -7.03 8.00
CA LEU A 67 3.48 -7.42 6.89
C LEU A 67 4.88 -6.80 7.02
N ALA A 68 4.97 -5.50 7.32
CA ALA A 68 6.24 -4.81 7.52
C ALA A 68 7.02 -5.37 8.72
N GLN A 69 6.34 -5.67 9.83
CA GLN A 69 6.96 -6.31 10.99
C GLN A 69 7.46 -7.71 10.64
N TRP A 70 6.68 -8.53 9.95
CA TRP A 70 7.13 -9.85 9.52
C TRP A 70 8.38 -9.76 8.64
N GLY A 71 8.40 -8.86 7.66
CA GLY A 71 9.56 -8.64 6.79
C GLY A 71 10.82 -8.24 7.58
N LEU A 72 10.67 -7.39 8.60
CA LEU A 72 11.76 -7.01 9.49
C LEU A 72 12.29 -8.21 10.29
N HIS A 73 11.41 -9.07 10.81
CA HIS A 73 11.81 -10.26 11.57
C HIS A 73 12.45 -11.35 10.72
N LEU A 74 12.03 -11.47 9.44
CA LEU A 74 12.62 -12.42 8.52
C LEU A 74 14.10 -12.10 8.26
N GLY A 75 14.47 -10.81 8.26
CA GLY A 75 15.86 -10.37 8.13
C GLY A 75 16.52 -10.76 6.80
N ARG A 76 15.72 -11.11 5.78
CA ARG A 76 16.19 -11.51 4.45
C ARG A 76 16.04 -10.35 3.47
N VAL A 77 16.95 -10.31 2.51
CA VAL A 77 16.92 -9.36 1.38
C VAL A 77 16.78 -10.17 0.09
N GLY A 78 15.93 -9.71 -0.82
CA GLY A 78 15.71 -10.33 -2.12
C GLY A 78 14.36 -11.03 -2.21
N VAL A 79 14.31 -12.12 -2.98
CA VAL A 79 13.06 -12.86 -3.24
C VAL A 79 12.72 -13.71 -2.03
N VAL A 80 11.50 -13.53 -1.50
CA VAL A 80 10.96 -14.35 -0.43
C VAL A 80 9.97 -15.35 -1.03
N PRO A 81 10.14 -16.67 -0.80
CA PRO A 81 9.15 -17.66 -1.22
C PRO A 81 7.79 -17.37 -0.59
N ILE A 82 6.70 -17.50 -1.35
CA ILE A 82 5.35 -17.29 -0.82
C ILE A 82 5.00 -18.25 0.33
N THR A 83 5.64 -19.43 0.36
CA THR A 83 5.51 -20.42 1.44
C THR A 83 6.03 -19.92 2.79
N ASP A 84 6.87 -18.89 2.79
CA ASP A 84 7.44 -18.32 4.00
C ASP A 84 6.57 -17.17 4.56
N VAL A 85 5.58 -16.71 3.79
CA VAL A 85 4.65 -15.63 4.18
C VAL A 85 3.56 -16.23 5.08
N PRO A 86 3.30 -15.64 6.27
CA PRO A 86 2.25 -16.09 7.18
C PRO A 86 0.88 -16.14 6.48
N THR A 87 0.13 -17.21 6.72
CA THR A 87 -1.18 -17.43 6.10
C THR A 87 -2.14 -16.27 6.37
N GLU A 88 -2.06 -15.63 7.54
CA GLU A 88 -2.91 -14.52 7.93
C GLU A 88 -2.73 -13.28 7.03
N ILE A 89 -1.57 -13.15 6.41
CA ILE A 89 -1.27 -12.10 5.42
C ILE A 89 -1.80 -12.50 4.05
N ILE A 90 -1.72 -13.78 3.69
CA ILE A 90 -2.16 -14.30 2.38
C ILE A 90 -3.69 -14.31 2.30
N SER A 91 -4.38 -14.67 3.38
CA SER A 91 -5.84 -14.82 3.45
C SER A 91 -6.54 -13.59 4.04
N CYS A 92 -5.89 -12.42 4.05
CA CYS A 92 -6.46 -11.22 4.67
C CYS A 92 -7.76 -10.75 4.02
N ASP A 93 -7.97 -11.10 2.76
CA ASP A 93 -9.13 -10.71 1.96
C ASP A 93 -10.29 -11.72 2.06
N ASP A 94 -10.03 -12.94 2.58
CA ASP A 94 -11.05 -14.00 2.68
C ASP A 94 -12.11 -13.73 3.75
N SER A 95 -11.76 -12.98 4.80
CA SER A 95 -12.68 -12.62 5.88
C SER A 95 -13.83 -11.71 5.42
N ASP A 96 -13.60 -10.85 4.42
CA ASP A 96 -14.60 -9.89 3.92
C ASP A 96 -15.58 -10.55 2.92
N MET A 97 -15.16 -11.65 2.28
CA MET A 97 -16.01 -12.48 1.41
C MET A 97 -17.03 -13.32 2.18
N GLN A 98 -16.74 -13.70 3.43
CA GLN A 98 -17.68 -14.47 4.26
C GLN A 98 -18.80 -13.56 4.80
N SER A 99 -18.48 -12.34 5.25
CA SER A 99 -19.48 -11.39 5.74
C SER A 99 -20.44 -10.87 4.66
N ARG A 100 -20.04 -10.91 3.38
CA ARG A 100 -20.90 -10.54 2.23
C ARG A 100 -21.77 -11.69 1.70
N ARG A 101 -21.56 -12.92 2.17
CA ARG A 101 -22.38 -14.09 1.81
C ARG A 101 -23.51 -14.37 2.80
N GLU A 102 -23.53 -13.68 3.93
CA GLU A 102 -24.56 -13.82 4.98
C GLU A 102 -25.61 -12.68 4.96
N LEU A 103 -25.68 -11.91 3.86
CA LEU A 103 -26.72 -10.90 3.61
C LEU A 103 -27.47 -11.18 2.30
#